data_AF-A0A9X1LIS7-F1
#
_entry.id   AF-A0A9X1LIS7-F1
#
_cell.length_a   1.000
_cell.length_b   1.000
_cell.length_c   1.000
_cell.angle_alpha   90.00
_cell.angle_beta   90.00
_cell.angle_gamma   90.00
#
_symmetry.space_group_name_H-M   'P 1'
#
loop_
_entity.id
_entity.type
_entity.pdbx_description
1 polymer ?
#
loop_
_entity_poly.entity_id
_entity_poly.type
_entity_poly.pdbx_seq_one_letter_code
_entity_poly.pdbx_strand_id
1 'polypeptide(L)'
;MRIPVIILCLFFFVTACNDSKKKNQPENPASQNESLEKKDQLNTLDKDQDTTNSPVEESSEGEDPEEDNQNTSVALSGLYIKSDHQEDSNCKCYCIDVKLNSTSELCLTEDNLYIKSRFEKSGNNINLYYAGKSSSNSDTKIPWDKFETGTPIAVLSPAGNGFKLDWKGFSIDGEIAIDYALYGKKTLEGTYKKK
;
A
#
# COMPACT_ATOMS: atom_id res chain seq x y z
N MET A 1 -33.91 -15.16 53.31
CA MET A 1 -33.65 -15.73 51.96
C MET A 1 -32.14 -15.85 51.81
N ARG A 2 -31.60 -17.08 51.81
CA ARG A 2 -30.15 -17.35 51.85
C ARG A 2 -29.71 -17.78 50.44
N ILE A 3 -28.75 -17.06 49.86
CA ILE A 3 -28.18 -17.30 48.53
C ILE A 3 -27.24 -18.52 48.61
N PRO A 4 -27.34 -19.50 47.70
CA PRO A 4 -26.35 -20.55 47.61
C PRO A 4 -25.46 -20.43 46.36
N VAL A 5 -24.18 -20.74 46.60
CA VAL A 5 -23.29 -21.56 45.76
C VAL A 5 -22.59 -20.89 44.57
N ILE A 6 -21.47 -20.26 44.97
CA ILE A 6 -20.12 -20.32 44.40
C ILE A 6 -19.90 -21.33 43.26
N ILE A 7 -19.64 -20.74 42.08
CA ILE A 7 -18.70 -21.07 41.00
C ILE A 7 -17.68 -22.19 41.30
N LEU A 8 -17.69 -23.29 40.53
CA LEU A 8 -16.52 -24.16 40.33
C LEU A 8 -16.63 -24.99 39.03
N CYS A 9 -15.46 -25.22 38.41
CA CYS A 9 -15.11 -26.17 37.34
C CYS A 9 -15.31 -25.66 35.89
N LEU A 10 -14.36 -24.91 35.31
CA LEU A 10 -13.03 -25.32 34.81
C LEU A 10 -13.07 -26.52 33.84
N PHE A 11 -12.98 -26.17 32.55
CA PHE A 11 -12.21 -26.79 31.46
C PHE A 11 -11.94 -28.30 31.50
N PHE A 12 -12.47 -29.01 30.49
CA PHE A 12 -11.77 -30.13 29.86
C PHE A 12 -11.55 -29.83 28.38
N PHE A 13 -10.28 -29.61 28.05
CA PHE A 13 -9.75 -29.58 26.70
C PHE A 13 -9.48 -31.00 26.18
N VAL A 14 -9.69 -31.15 24.87
CA VAL A 14 -9.01 -31.99 23.85
C VAL A 14 -8.78 -33.50 24.04
N THR A 15 -9.16 -34.25 23.00
CA THR A 15 -8.39 -35.28 22.25
C THR A 15 -9.37 -35.95 21.25
N ALA A 16 -9.08 -36.37 20.01
CA ALA A 16 -7.87 -36.47 19.20
C ALA A 16 -8.26 -36.54 17.70
N CYS A 17 -7.49 -35.90 16.82
CA CYS A 17 -7.38 -36.28 15.42
C CYS A 17 -6.21 -37.26 15.28
N ASN A 18 -6.44 -38.41 14.65
CA ASN A 18 -5.37 -39.24 14.09
C ASN A 18 -5.89 -39.86 12.79
N ASP A 19 -5.42 -39.39 11.65
CA ASP A 19 -5.15 -40.32 10.57
C ASP A 19 -3.91 -39.91 9.77
N SER A 20 -3.16 -40.92 9.42
CA SER A 20 -1.75 -40.89 9.10
C SER A 20 -1.49 -40.75 7.61
N LYS A 21 -0.40 -40.06 7.31
CA LYS A 21 0.20 -39.86 5.98
C LYS A 21 0.33 -41.18 5.21
N LYS A 22 -0.03 -41.17 3.91
CA LYS A 22 0.62 -42.01 2.91
C LYS A 22 1.44 -41.17 1.93
N LYS A 23 2.72 -41.51 1.93
CA LYS A 23 3.84 -41.11 1.09
C LYS A 23 3.66 -41.75 -0.29
N ASN A 24 3.92 -41.03 -1.38
CA ASN A 24 4.38 -41.61 -2.64
C ASN A 24 5.43 -40.68 -3.27
N GLN A 25 6.38 -41.33 -3.90
CA GLN A 25 7.76 -40.97 -4.20
C GLN A 25 7.92 -40.22 -5.54
N PRO A 26 9.05 -39.53 -5.80
CA PRO A 26 9.25 -38.74 -7.01
C PRO A 26 9.87 -39.58 -8.15
N GLU A 27 9.50 -39.25 -9.39
CA GLU A 27 10.25 -39.62 -10.60
C GLU A 27 10.49 -38.36 -11.45
N ASN A 28 11.76 -38.14 -11.75
CA ASN A 28 12.34 -37.36 -12.85
C ASN A 28 13.40 -38.33 -13.46
N PRO A 29 13.97 -38.17 -14.68
CA PRO A 29 13.87 -37.06 -15.63
C PRO A 29 13.82 -37.43 -17.14
N ALA A 30 13.47 -36.47 -17.99
CA ALA A 30 13.88 -36.40 -19.40
C ALA A 30 13.74 -34.93 -19.85
N SER A 31 14.82 -34.15 -19.94
CA SER A 31 15.68 -33.98 -21.12
C SER A 31 14.90 -33.63 -22.39
N GLN A 32 14.97 -32.36 -22.80
CA GLN A 32 15.30 -31.95 -24.16
C GLN A 32 15.65 -30.45 -24.19
N ASN A 33 16.89 -30.20 -24.58
CA ASN A 33 17.38 -28.92 -25.08
C ASN A 33 16.62 -28.55 -26.35
N GLU A 34 16.32 -27.27 -26.56
CA GLU A 34 16.46 -26.67 -27.88
C GLU A 34 16.93 -25.21 -27.72
N SER A 35 18.00 -24.93 -28.48
CA SER A 35 18.68 -23.67 -28.69
C SER A 35 18.38 -23.20 -30.12
N LEU A 36 18.74 -21.95 -30.42
CA LEU A 36 18.64 -21.21 -31.70
C LEU A 36 17.30 -20.45 -31.87
N GLU A 37 17.23 -19.22 -32.36
CA GLU A 37 18.20 -18.43 -33.11
C GLU A 37 17.85 -16.93 -33.04
N LYS A 38 18.92 -16.14 -33.15
CA LYS A 38 19.00 -14.68 -33.30
C LYS A 38 18.37 -14.20 -34.62
N LYS A 39 17.71 -13.03 -34.61
CA LYS A 39 17.73 -12.12 -35.77
C LYS A 39 17.61 -10.65 -35.37
N ASP A 40 18.74 -9.97 -35.51
CA ASP A 40 18.88 -8.52 -35.65
C ASP A 40 17.98 -8.01 -36.78
N GLN A 41 17.30 -6.87 -36.57
CA GLN A 41 17.12 -5.86 -37.62
C GLN A 41 17.23 -4.46 -37.01
N LEU A 42 18.45 -3.91 -37.14
CA LEU A 42 18.76 -2.49 -37.19
C LEU A 42 18.30 -1.97 -38.57
N ASN A 43 17.56 -0.87 -38.60
CA ASN A 43 17.49 -0.01 -39.78
C ASN A 43 17.57 1.46 -39.35
N THR A 44 18.63 2.09 -39.82
CA THR A 44 18.97 3.52 -39.82
C THR A 44 18.35 4.20 -41.04
N LEU A 45 18.05 5.51 -40.96
CA LEU A 45 18.15 6.59 -41.99
C LEU A 45 17.19 7.74 -41.59
N ASP A 46 17.67 8.84 -41.00
CA ASP A 46 18.18 10.09 -41.61
C ASP A 46 17.22 10.79 -42.60
N LYS A 47 16.73 12.01 -42.25
CA LYS A 47 16.92 13.26 -43.03
C LYS A 47 16.30 14.53 -42.42
N ASP A 48 17.20 15.47 -42.09
CA ASP A 48 17.26 16.94 -42.23
C ASP A 48 16.09 17.84 -42.72
N GLN A 49 16.09 19.06 -42.13
CA GLN A 49 15.86 20.43 -42.69
C GLN A 49 14.41 20.84 -43.08
N ASP A 50 13.94 22.09 -42.98
CA ASP A 50 14.54 23.43 -42.79
C ASP A 50 13.47 24.48 -42.36
N THR A 51 13.92 25.49 -41.61
CA THR A 51 13.60 26.95 -41.53
C THR A 51 12.28 27.56 -42.06
N THR A 52 11.67 28.48 -41.27
CA THR A 52 11.32 29.86 -41.70
C THR A 52 11.15 30.80 -40.48
N ASN A 53 11.85 31.94 -40.56
CA ASN A 53 11.91 33.05 -39.60
C ASN A 53 10.78 34.08 -39.75
N SER A 54 10.66 34.91 -38.70
CA SER A 54 10.46 36.38 -38.73
C SER A 54 9.08 36.97 -38.37
N PRO A 55 9.04 38.23 -37.86
CA PRO A 55 8.57 38.59 -36.51
C PRO A 55 7.43 39.65 -36.56
N VAL A 56 6.99 40.19 -35.40
CA VAL A 56 6.62 41.63 -35.19
C VAL A 56 5.88 41.86 -33.85
N GLU A 57 6.48 42.76 -33.05
CA GLU A 57 5.96 43.82 -32.15
C GLU A 57 5.00 43.57 -30.96
N GLU A 58 5.60 43.75 -29.78
CA GLU A 58 5.24 44.59 -28.61
C GLU A 58 3.97 45.48 -28.69
N SER A 59 3.07 45.35 -27.70
CA SER A 59 2.69 46.43 -26.75
C SER A 59 1.32 46.21 -26.07
N SER A 60 1.31 46.47 -24.76
CA SER A 60 0.28 47.16 -23.97
C SER A 60 -0.34 46.41 -22.78
N GLU A 61 -0.28 47.12 -21.65
CA GLU A 61 -0.75 46.86 -20.30
C GLU A 61 -2.29 46.76 -20.18
N GLY A 62 -2.77 46.12 -19.10
CA GLY A 62 -4.13 46.35 -18.58
C GLY A 62 -4.83 45.16 -17.88
N GLU A 63 -4.60 45.05 -16.57
CA GLU A 63 -5.42 44.50 -15.47
C GLU A 63 -6.77 43.78 -15.76
N ASP A 64 -6.92 42.54 -15.27
CA ASP A 64 -7.73 42.20 -14.06
C ASP A 64 -7.38 40.75 -13.63
N PRO A 65 -7.40 40.39 -12.32
CA PRO A 65 -6.96 39.09 -11.85
C PRO A 65 -8.10 38.10 -12.04
N GLU A 66 -8.03 37.30 -13.09
CA GLU A 66 -8.76 36.04 -13.08
C GLU A 66 -8.21 35.22 -11.91
N GLU A 67 -9.08 34.99 -10.93
CA GLU A 67 -8.94 33.95 -9.93
C GLU A 67 -8.50 32.68 -10.64
N ASP A 68 -7.18 32.47 -10.63
CA ASP A 68 -6.57 31.21 -10.96
C ASP A 68 -7.15 30.24 -9.94
N ASN A 69 -8.20 29.54 -10.37
CA ASN A 69 -8.70 28.34 -9.74
C ASN A 69 -7.48 27.43 -9.66
N GLN A 70 -6.75 27.54 -8.55
CA GLN A 70 -5.70 26.66 -8.15
C GLN A 70 -6.35 25.30 -7.87
N ASN A 71 -6.76 24.63 -8.95
CA ASN A 71 -6.62 23.21 -9.12
C ASN A 71 -5.13 22.94 -8.99
N THR A 72 -4.66 23.02 -7.75
CA THR A 72 -3.36 22.55 -7.34
C THR A 72 -3.41 21.08 -7.69
N SER A 73 -2.84 20.74 -8.85
CA SER A 73 -2.52 19.39 -9.22
C SER A 73 -1.51 18.90 -8.19
N VAL A 74 -2.01 18.50 -7.02
CA VAL A 74 -1.21 17.85 -5.99
C VAL A 74 -0.69 16.60 -6.68
N ALA A 75 0.59 16.61 -7.03
CA ALA A 75 1.26 15.42 -7.52
C ALA A 75 0.98 14.31 -6.50
N LEU A 76 0.18 13.32 -6.91
CA LEU A 76 -0.43 12.33 -6.03
C LEU A 76 0.62 11.42 -5.38
N SER A 77 1.76 11.27 -6.04
CA SER A 77 2.92 10.54 -5.52
C SER A 77 3.86 11.46 -4.75
N GLY A 78 4.46 10.91 -3.70
CA GLY A 78 5.39 11.62 -2.85
C GLY A 78 5.35 11.11 -1.41
N LEU A 79 6.21 11.71 -0.59
CA LEU A 79 6.30 11.43 0.83
C LEU A 79 5.39 12.39 1.61
N TYR A 80 4.53 11.82 2.44
CA TYR A 80 3.60 12.56 3.27
C TYR A 80 3.82 12.20 4.73
N ILE A 81 3.74 13.18 5.63
CA ILE A 81 3.90 13.00 7.08
C ILE A 81 2.56 13.28 7.78
N LYS A 82 2.25 12.48 8.78
CA LYS A 82 1.02 12.62 9.58
C LYS A 82 1.04 13.95 10.34
N SER A 83 -0.06 14.68 10.31
CA SER A 83 -0.13 16.08 10.74
C SER A 83 0.08 16.29 12.24
N ASP A 84 -0.30 15.30 13.04
CA ASP A 84 -0.16 15.26 14.50
C ASP A 84 1.15 14.60 14.97
N HIS A 85 2.01 14.16 14.03
CA HIS A 85 3.32 13.53 14.31
C HIS A 85 4.45 14.16 13.48
N GLN A 86 4.51 15.50 13.45
CA GLN A 86 5.54 16.24 12.70
C GLN A 86 6.95 16.05 13.28
N GLU A 87 7.05 15.63 14.55
CA GLU A 87 8.30 15.26 15.20
C GLU A 87 8.97 14.04 14.53
N ASP A 88 8.24 13.19 13.82
CA ASP A 88 8.79 12.08 13.02
C ASP A 88 9.34 12.56 11.67
N SER A 89 10.18 13.60 11.71
CA SER A 89 10.83 14.18 10.55
C SER A 89 11.82 13.23 9.87
N ASN A 90 12.09 12.05 10.41
CA ASN A 90 12.88 11.00 9.77
C ASN A 90 12.01 9.87 9.19
N CYS A 91 10.68 9.97 9.28
CA CYS A 91 9.75 8.98 8.74
C CYS A 91 9.97 7.57 9.27
N LYS A 92 10.16 7.44 10.58
CA LYS A 92 10.29 6.14 11.26
C LYS A 92 9.00 5.32 11.18
N CYS A 93 7.84 5.97 11.31
CA CYS A 93 6.55 5.26 11.35
C CYS A 93 5.36 6.06 10.81
N TYR A 94 5.37 7.40 10.92
CA TYR A 94 4.21 8.26 10.63
C TYR A 94 4.26 8.92 9.25
N CYS A 95 5.01 8.34 8.31
CA CYS A 95 5.02 8.78 6.93
C CYS A 95 4.44 7.73 5.98
N ILE A 96 3.87 8.21 4.88
CA ILE A 96 3.37 7.41 3.79
C ILE A 96 4.07 7.87 2.51
N ASP A 97 4.79 6.96 1.89
CA ASP A 97 5.43 7.17 0.59
C ASP A 97 4.49 6.64 -0.51
N VAL A 98 3.65 7.54 -1.04
CA VAL A 98 2.65 7.19 -2.04
C VAL A 98 3.32 6.94 -3.39
N LYS A 99 3.32 5.67 -3.82
CA LYS A 99 3.87 5.23 -5.12
C LYS A 99 2.84 4.43 -5.91
N LEU A 100 2.25 5.04 -6.95
CA LEU A 100 1.16 4.42 -7.72
C LEU A 100 1.59 3.20 -8.56
N ASN A 101 2.88 3.05 -8.87
CA ASN A 101 3.41 1.99 -9.72
C ASN A 101 4.33 1.00 -8.96
N SER A 102 4.32 1.03 -7.63
CA SER A 102 5.13 0.13 -6.82
C SER A 102 4.48 -0.12 -5.46
N THR A 103 5.14 -0.93 -4.64
CA THR A 103 4.78 -1.02 -3.21
C THR A 103 5.54 0.00 -2.39
N SER A 104 4.96 0.48 -1.30
CA SER A 104 5.68 1.14 -0.21
C SER A 104 5.55 0.29 1.06
N GLU A 105 6.46 0.51 2.00
CA GLU A 105 6.31 -0.02 3.35
C GLU A 105 5.46 0.94 4.19
N LEU A 106 4.60 0.39 5.06
CA LEU A 106 3.82 1.11 6.05
C LEU A 106 4.11 0.53 7.43
N CYS A 107 4.32 1.41 8.41
CA CYS A 107 4.47 1.05 9.81
C CYS A 107 3.10 1.00 10.49
N LEU A 108 2.74 -0.13 11.09
CA LEU A 108 1.48 -0.33 11.81
C LEU A 108 1.64 -0.19 13.32
N THR A 109 2.85 -0.32 13.83
CA THR A 109 3.20 -0.13 15.24
C THR A 109 4.69 0.19 15.28
N GLU A 110 5.07 1.22 16.03
CA GLU A 110 6.47 1.63 16.16
C GLU A 110 7.38 0.42 16.45
N ASP A 111 8.45 0.32 15.65
CA ASP A 111 9.55 -0.66 15.76
C ASP A 111 9.16 -2.14 15.71
N ASN A 112 7.90 -2.48 15.38
CA ASN A 112 7.42 -3.85 15.53
C ASN A 112 6.76 -4.41 14.26
N LEU A 113 5.83 -3.67 13.66
CA LEU A 113 4.93 -4.22 12.64
C LEU A 113 4.94 -3.37 11.39
N TYR A 114 5.33 -3.98 10.27
CA TYR A 114 5.48 -3.33 8.97
C TYR A 114 4.81 -4.15 7.86
N ILE A 115 4.11 -3.50 6.94
CA ILE A 115 3.51 -4.17 5.77
C ILE A 115 3.96 -3.51 4.49
N LYS A 116 3.94 -4.28 3.41
CA LYS A 116 3.99 -3.71 2.07
C LYS A 116 2.57 -3.39 1.62
N SER A 117 2.40 -2.22 1.02
CA SER A 117 1.13 -1.76 0.47
C SER A 117 1.31 -1.36 -0.98
N ARG A 118 0.39 -1.75 -1.85
CA ARG A 118 0.25 -1.23 -3.22
C ARG A 118 -0.79 -0.11 -3.23
N PHE A 119 -0.57 0.89 -4.07
CA PHE A 119 -1.44 2.06 -4.19
C PHE A 119 -2.14 2.04 -5.55
N GLU A 120 -3.45 2.24 -5.56
CA GLU A 120 -4.23 2.28 -6.79
C GLU A 120 -5.13 3.51 -6.77
N LYS A 121 -5.09 4.29 -7.84
CA LYS A 121 -5.97 5.45 -7.97
C LYS A 121 -7.40 4.98 -8.23
N SER A 122 -8.35 5.47 -7.45
CA SER A 122 -9.77 5.19 -7.58
C SER A 122 -10.54 6.52 -7.56
N GLY A 123 -10.79 7.08 -8.75
CA GLY A 123 -11.34 8.42 -8.89
C GLY A 123 -10.39 9.47 -8.31
N ASN A 124 -10.88 10.23 -7.33
CA ASN A 124 -10.07 11.23 -6.59
C ASN A 124 -9.30 10.62 -5.41
N ASN A 125 -9.62 9.38 -5.03
CA ASN A 125 -9.01 8.71 -3.89
C ASN A 125 -7.86 7.80 -4.35
N ILE A 126 -7.07 7.34 -3.39
CA ILE A 126 -6.07 6.30 -3.58
C ILE A 126 -6.39 5.17 -2.60
N ASN A 127 -6.67 3.99 -3.13
CA ASN A 127 -6.86 2.78 -2.34
C ASN A 127 -5.50 2.16 -2.03
N LEU A 128 -5.31 1.77 -0.77
CA LEU A 128 -4.15 1.04 -0.31
C LEU A 128 -4.55 -0.42 -0.14
N TYR A 129 -3.80 -1.33 -0.72
CA TYR A 129 -4.05 -2.77 -0.58
C TYR A 129 -2.85 -3.47 0.00
N TYR A 130 -3.11 -4.47 0.85
CA TYR A 130 -2.06 -5.32 1.40
C TYR A 130 -1.30 -6.05 0.28
N ALA A 131 0.02 -5.99 0.35
CA ALA A 131 0.93 -6.63 -0.61
C ALA A 131 1.94 -7.56 0.09
N GLY A 132 1.64 -7.99 1.32
CA GLY A 132 2.47 -8.90 2.09
C GLY A 132 3.15 -8.27 3.29
N LYS A 133 3.64 -9.10 4.20
CA LYS A 133 4.41 -8.66 5.37
C LYS A 133 5.76 -8.12 4.92
N SER A 134 6.26 -7.10 5.61
CA SER A 134 7.67 -6.73 5.41
C SER A 134 8.59 -7.84 5.93
N SER A 135 9.79 -7.92 5.34
CA SER A 135 10.88 -8.80 5.80
C SER A 135 11.40 -8.41 7.19
N SER A 136 11.15 -7.18 7.65
CA SER A 136 11.55 -6.72 8.99
C SER A 136 10.72 -7.34 10.13
N ASN A 137 9.55 -7.92 9.84
CA ASN A 137 8.72 -8.54 10.88
C ASN A 137 9.24 -9.91 11.31
N SER A 138 9.37 -10.08 12.62
CA SER A 138 9.65 -11.36 13.27
C SER A 138 8.40 -12.03 13.87
N ASP A 139 7.26 -11.34 13.93
CA ASP A 139 6.02 -11.87 14.49
C ASP A 139 5.43 -12.99 13.61
N THR A 140 5.30 -14.18 14.21
CA THR A 140 4.73 -15.39 13.59
C THR A 140 3.31 -15.70 14.04
N LYS A 141 2.74 -14.91 14.96
CA LYS A 141 1.37 -15.09 15.48
C LYS A 141 0.33 -14.45 14.57
N ILE A 142 0.70 -13.38 13.86
CA ILE A 142 -0.17 -12.76 12.87
C ILE A 142 -0.30 -13.70 11.65
N PRO A 143 -1.53 -14.03 11.21
CA PRO A 143 -1.78 -14.93 10.10
C PRO A 143 -1.60 -14.20 8.77
N TRP A 144 -0.38 -13.72 8.49
CA TRP A 144 -0.05 -12.90 7.32
C TRP A 144 -0.54 -13.49 6.00
N ASP A 145 -0.44 -14.81 5.85
CA ASP A 145 -0.82 -15.54 4.64
C ASP A 145 -2.34 -15.67 4.44
N LYS A 146 -3.14 -15.32 5.46
CA LYS A 146 -4.61 -15.31 5.38
C LYS A 146 -5.19 -13.97 4.97
N PHE A 147 -4.40 -12.90 5.05
CA PHE A 147 -4.90 -11.57 4.70
C PHE A 147 -5.12 -11.44 3.21
N GLU A 148 -6.29 -10.90 2.86
CA GLU A 148 -6.63 -10.61 1.48
C GLU A 148 -5.81 -9.46 0.90
N THR A 149 -5.42 -9.59 -0.37
CA THR A 149 -4.67 -8.57 -1.13
C THR A 149 -5.55 -7.81 -2.13
N GLY A 150 -6.78 -8.29 -2.35
CA GLY A 150 -7.77 -7.72 -3.26
C GLY A 150 -8.68 -6.67 -2.61
N THR A 151 -8.72 -6.61 -1.27
CA THR A 151 -9.59 -5.70 -0.50
C THR A 151 -8.76 -4.51 0.02
N PRO A 152 -9.21 -3.25 -0.16
CA PRO A 152 -8.49 -2.10 0.36
C PRO A 152 -8.38 -2.12 1.88
N ILE A 153 -7.16 -1.99 2.40
CA ILE A 153 -6.89 -1.89 3.84
C ILE A 153 -6.98 -0.45 4.36
N ALA A 154 -6.85 0.53 3.47
CA ALA A 154 -7.05 1.94 3.76
C ALA A 154 -7.39 2.73 2.49
N VAL A 155 -7.91 3.94 2.68
CA VAL A 155 -8.21 4.89 1.61
C VAL A 155 -7.60 6.24 1.94
N LEU A 156 -6.82 6.80 1.02
CA LEU A 156 -6.39 8.20 1.04
C LEU A 156 -7.38 9.03 0.24
N SER A 157 -8.02 9.99 0.90
CA SER A 157 -8.89 10.97 0.26
C SER A 157 -8.19 12.34 0.24
N PRO A 158 -8.25 13.12 -0.85
CA PRO A 158 -7.64 14.46 -0.89
C PRO A 158 -8.16 15.35 0.23
N ALA A 159 -7.25 16.07 0.89
CA ALA A 159 -7.59 17.01 1.97
C ALA A 159 -6.58 18.17 1.98
N GLY A 160 -6.98 19.33 1.46
CA GLY A 160 -6.11 20.50 1.35
C GLY A 160 -4.84 20.21 0.54
N ASN A 161 -3.67 20.46 1.13
CA ASN A 161 -2.36 20.19 0.52
C ASN A 161 -1.84 18.75 0.73
N GLY A 162 -2.70 17.81 1.11
CA GLY A 162 -2.32 16.42 1.36
C GLY A 162 -3.52 15.48 1.32
N PHE A 163 -3.55 14.53 2.25
CA PHE A 163 -4.53 13.45 2.26
C PHE A 163 -5.11 13.22 3.66
N LYS A 164 -6.32 12.69 3.73
CA LYS A 164 -6.87 12.03 4.91
C LYS A 164 -6.85 10.53 4.68
N LEU A 165 -6.18 9.79 5.57
CA LEU A 165 -6.19 8.34 5.60
C LEU A 165 -7.34 7.84 6.47
N ASP A 166 -8.18 7.00 5.88
CA ASP A 166 -9.22 6.21 6.54
C ASP A 166 -8.81 4.74 6.52
N TRP A 167 -8.41 4.23 7.68
CA TRP A 167 -7.97 2.85 7.87
C TRP A 167 -9.18 1.91 7.99
N LYS A 168 -9.22 0.90 7.13
CA LYS A 168 -10.27 -0.13 7.08
C LYS A 168 -9.87 -1.39 7.84
N GLY A 169 -8.59 -1.73 7.85
CA GLY A 169 -8.07 -2.96 8.43
C GLY A 169 -7.90 -4.07 7.40
N PHE A 170 -7.34 -5.18 7.86
CA PHE A 170 -7.17 -6.38 7.04
C PHE A 170 -8.49 -7.14 6.92
N SER A 171 -8.64 -7.90 5.83
CA SER A 171 -9.76 -8.80 5.64
C SER A 171 -9.30 -10.26 5.57
N ILE A 172 -10.11 -11.16 6.11
CA ILE A 172 -10.00 -12.62 6.00
C ILE A 172 -11.40 -13.13 5.65
N ASP A 173 -11.51 -13.89 4.56
CA ASP A 173 -12.77 -14.50 4.10
C ASP A 173 -13.92 -13.47 3.91
N GLY A 174 -13.60 -12.28 3.42
CA GLY A 174 -14.51 -11.17 3.16
C GLY A 174 -14.88 -10.33 4.38
N GLU A 175 -14.42 -10.71 5.57
CA GLU A 175 -14.70 -10.01 6.83
C GLU A 175 -13.48 -9.26 7.36
N ILE A 176 -13.69 -8.12 8.01
CA ILE A 176 -12.61 -7.37 8.65
C ILE A 176 -12.07 -8.21 9.81
N ALA A 177 -10.77 -8.48 9.79
CA ALA A 177 -10.07 -9.17 10.86
C ALA A 177 -9.89 -8.22 12.06
N ILE A 178 -10.91 -8.15 12.92
CA ILE A 178 -11.06 -7.18 14.01
C ILE A 178 -9.83 -7.13 14.92
N ASP A 179 -9.26 -8.28 15.24
CA ASP A 179 -8.07 -8.41 16.11
C ASP A 179 -6.85 -7.64 15.57
N TYR A 180 -6.77 -7.45 14.25
CA TYR A 180 -5.66 -6.78 13.57
C TYR A 180 -6.04 -5.41 13.00
N ALA A 181 -7.33 -5.06 13.01
CA ALA A 181 -7.82 -3.78 12.52
C ALA A 181 -7.29 -2.59 13.33
N LEU A 182 -6.98 -2.79 14.61
CA LEU A 182 -6.49 -1.72 15.49
C LEU A 182 -5.06 -1.25 15.20
N TYR A 183 -4.22 -2.08 14.56
CA TYR A 183 -2.80 -1.74 14.36
C TYR A 183 -2.67 -0.48 13.50
N GLY A 184 -3.19 -0.50 12.27
CA GLY A 184 -3.16 0.69 11.42
C GLY A 184 -4.07 1.82 11.94
N LYS A 185 -5.13 1.52 12.69
CA LYS A 185 -6.05 2.55 13.20
C LYS A 185 -5.36 3.48 14.21
N LYS A 186 -4.47 2.97 15.05
CA LYS A 186 -3.77 3.80 16.05
C LYS A 186 -2.62 4.61 15.42
N THR A 187 -1.90 3.99 14.49
CA THR A 187 -0.68 4.59 13.94
C THR A 187 -0.96 5.43 12.69
N LEU A 188 -1.69 4.89 11.73
CA LEU A 188 -1.81 5.46 10.38
C LEU A 188 -3.07 6.32 10.17
N GLU A 189 -4.15 6.10 10.91
CA GLU A 189 -5.38 6.92 10.77
C GLU A 189 -5.10 8.40 10.99
N GLY A 190 -5.54 9.27 10.08
CA GLY A 190 -5.47 10.72 10.30
C GLY A 190 -5.23 11.53 9.03
N THR A 191 -4.85 12.80 9.21
CA THR A 191 -4.54 13.71 8.10
C THR A 191 -3.04 13.81 7.89
N TYR A 192 -2.62 13.81 6.64
CA TYR A 192 -1.24 13.85 6.19
C TYR A 192 -1.00 15.08 5.33
N LYS A 193 0.18 15.67 5.49
CA LYS A 193 0.65 16.78 4.66
C LYS A 193 1.85 16.33 3.85
N LYS A 194 1.99 16.89 2.66
CA LYS A 194 3.19 16.66 1.85
C LYS A 194 4.40 17.18 2.63
N LYS A 195 5.44 16.35 2.71
CA LYS A 195 6.71 16.69 3.36
C LYS A 195 7.61 17.50 2.43
#